data_AF-A0A2E3NUW2-F1
#
_entry.id   AF-A0A2E3NUW2-F1
#
_cell.length_a   1.000
_cell.length_b   1.000
_cell.length_c   1.000
_cell.angle_alpha   90.00
_cell.angle_beta   90.00
_cell.angle_gamma   90.00
#
_symmetry.space_group_name_H-M   'P 1'
#
loop_
_entity.id
_entity.type
_entity.pdbx_description
1 polymer ?
#
loop_
_entity_poly.entity_id
_entity_poly.type
_entity_poly.pdbx_seq_one_letter_code
_entity_poly.pdbx_strand_id
1 'polypeptide(L)'
;MKDSSGIAWWRSAVVALGCVTALGVSAQSLDSVVKEGKAKAEEGRKSQEKIDGIVEAKQEKLITYRALRKQIEGLEQYNKQLLTQIETQEALITRFDSSIDQVAQIERQMLPLITRMTDALTDFVEIDLPFHETERLERISFVQDSVGKPDLNVAEKFRQVLEAYQIENDYGRKIDTYQDIVEIDGEEKEVDVLRVGRVALVAQTRDATTTVVWNHSDKTWQKLDAGTYRNSVREGIKMSKKQASIDLVTLPIPAPVAAETE
;
A
#
# COMPACT_ATOMS: atom_id res chain seq x y z
N MET A 1 -30.51 50.30 -67.60
CA MET A 1 -29.17 49.73 -67.83
C MET A 1 -29.24 48.29 -67.36
N LYS A 2 -29.65 47.26 -68.12
CA LYS A 2 -29.36 46.89 -69.51
C LYS A 2 -27.87 47.01 -69.80
N ASP A 3 -27.13 45.91 -69.60
CA ASP A 3 -26.50 45.30 -70.76
C ASP A 3 -26.24 43.80 -70.58
N SER A 4 -26.31 43.12 -71.71
CA SER A 4 -26.24 41.70 -71.95
C SER A 4 -25.11 41.44 -72.94
N SER A 5 -24.25 40.47 -72.68
CA SER A 5 -23.37 39.83 -73.67
C SER A 5 -22.70 38.63 -72.97
N GLY A 6 -22.84 37.38 -73.37
CA GLY A 6 -23.05 36.83 -74.71
C GLY A 6 -21.71 36.79 -75.41
N ILE A 7 -21.18 35.59 -75.66
CA ILE A 7 -20.35 35.26 -76.82
C ILE A 7 -20.24 33.73 -76.94
N ALA A 8 -20.98 33.21 -77.90
CA ALA A 8 -20.82 31.91 -78.54
C ALA A 8 -20.02 32.10 -79.84
N TRP A 9 -19.15 31.15 -80.17
CA TRP A 9 -18.38 31.05 -81.42
C TRP A 9 -18.06 29.55 -81.60
N TRP A 10 -18.34 28.83 -82.70
CA TRP A 10 -18.63 29.20 -84.09
C TRP A 10 -19.73 28.34 -84.71
N ARG A 11 -20.54 28.95 -85.58
CA ARG A 11 -21.32 28.30 -86.64
C ARG A 11 -20.51 28.35 -87.96
N SER A 12 -20.87 27.45 -88.87
CA SER A 12 -21.06 27.69 -90.31
C SER A 12 -20.09 26.97 -91.26
N ALA A 13 -20.62 25.92 -91.90
CA ALA A 13 -20.60 25.82 -93.35
C ALA A 13 -21.91 25.19 -93.82
N VAL A 14 -22.85 26.03 -94.25
CA VAL A 14 -24.01 25.64 -95.05
C VAL A 14 -23.61 25.83 -96.52
N VAL A 15 -23.74 24.79 -97.33
CA VAL A 15 -23.99 24.93 -98.76
C VAL A 15 -25.20 24.06 -99.07
N ALA A 16 -26.31 24.73 -99.40
CA ALA A 16 -27.46 24.15 -100.04
C ALA A 16 -27.35 24.42 -101.55
N LEU A 17 -27.46 23.39 -102.37
CA LEU A 17 -28.04 23.53 -103.71
C LEU A 17 -28.70 22.21 -104.09
N GLY A 18 -30.02 22.26 -104.26
CA GLY A 18 -30.81 21.11 -104.65
C GLY A 18 -30.68 20.79 -106.14
N CYS A 19 -30.90 19.53 -106.46
CA CYS A 19 -31.52 19.12 -107.71
C CYS A 19 -32.24 17.79 -107.45
N VAL A 20 -33.58 17.84 -107.48
CA VAL A 20 -34.44 16.66 -107.50
C VAL A 20 -34.22 15.94 -108.83
N THR A 21 -33.68 14.72 -108.77
CA THR A 21 -33.98 13.68 -109.75
C THR A 21 -34.38 12.43 -108.98
N ALA A 22 -35.65 12.05 -109.12
CA ALA A 22 -36.11 10.76 -108.67
C ALA A 22 -35.50 9.69 -109.58
N LEU A 23 -34.49 9.00 -109.08
CA LEU A 23 -34.02 7.73 -109.62
C LEU A 23 -34.12 6.69 -108.50
N GLY A 24 -34.72 5.56 -108.84
CA GLY A 24 -35.26 4.56 -107.93
C GLY A 24 -34.35 4.18 -106.76
N VAL A 25 -34.99 4.09 -105.60
CA VAL A 25 -34.55 3.34 -104.41
C VAL A 25 -34.01 1.98 -104.85
N SER A 26 -32.69 1.79 -104.73
CA SER A 26 -32.09 0.46 -104.72
C SER A 26 -32.00 0.00 -103.26
N ALA A 27 -32.90 -0.91 -102.89
CA ALA A 27 -32.99 -1.55 -101.58
C ALA A 27 -31.90 -2.61 -101.34
N GLN A 28 -30.64 -2.26 -101.60
CA GLN A 28 -29.48 -3.11 -101.38
C GLN A 28 -28.46 -2.26 -100.61
N SER A 29 -28.58 -2.15 -99.28
CA SER A 29 -27.89 -3.06 -98.37
C SER A 29 -28.31 -2.89 -96.90
N LEU A 30 -29.53 -2.39 -96.64
CA LEU A 30 -30.02 -2.11 -95.28
C LEU A 30 -29.90 -3.32 -94.35
N ASP A 31 -30.17 -4.52 -94.86
CA ASP A 31 -30.10 -5.77 -94.10
C ASP A 31 -28.66 -6.17 -93.74
N SER A 32 -27.68 -5.84 -94.59
CA SER A 32 -26.25 -6.09 -94.31
C SER A 32 -25.67 -5.10 -93.30
N VAL A 33 -26.10 -3.83 -93.33
CA VAL A 33 -25.73 -2.82 -92.33
C VAL A 33 -26.37 -3.17 -90.98
N VAL A 34 -27.61 -3.66 -90.97
CA VAL A 34 -28.28 -4.16 -89.77
C VAL A 34 -27.57 -5.40 -89.22
N LYS A 35 -27.11 -6.32 -90.06
CA LYS A 35 -26.36 -7.52 -89.65
C LYS A 35 -24.98 -7.19 -89.07
N GLU A 36 -24.23 -6.30 -89.72
CA GLU A 36 -22.92 -5.83 -89.22
C GLU A 36 -23.08 -5.00 -87.94
N GLY A 37 -24.12 -4.17 -87.85
CA GLY A 37 -24.48 -3.44 -86.62
C GLY A 37 -24.81 -4.39 -85.46
N LYS A 38 -25.56 -5.48 -85.71
CA LYS A 38 -25.83 -6.53 -84.72
C LYS A 38 -24.56 -7.26 -84.28
N ALA A 39 -23.65 -7.58 -85.20
CA ALA A 39 -22.39 -8.23 -84.89
C ALA A 39 -21.47 -7.33 -84.03
N LYS A 40 -21.35 -6.04 -84.38
CA LYS A 40 -20.62 -5.05 -83.59
C LYS A 40 -21.26 -4.80 -82.22
N ALA A 41 -22.59 -4.81 -82.12
CA ALA A 41 -23.29 -4.69 -80.84
C ALA A 41 -23.03 -5.90 -79.93
N GLU A 42 -22.99 -7.11 -80.49
CA GLU A 42 -22.70 -8.35 -79.76
C GLU A 42 -21.23 -8.44 -79.32
N GLU A 43 -20.29 -8.01 -80.17
CA GLU A 43 -18.87 -7.89 -79.81
C GLU A 43 -18.66 -6.82 -78.73
N GLY A 44 -19.34 -5.67 -78.86
CA GLY A 44 -19.37 -4.62 -77.86
C GLY A 44 -19.91 -5.12 -76.51
N ARG A 45 -20.98 -5.92 -76.52
CA ARG A 45 -21.52 -6.57 -75.32
C ARG A 45 -20.51 -7.49 -74.65
N LYS A 46 -19.84 -8.37 -75.39
CA LYS A 46 -18.80 -9.27 -74.86
C LYS A 46 -17.60 -8.52 -74.29
N SER A 47 -17.20 -7.43 -74.95
CA SER A 47 -16.13 -6.55 -74.47
C SER A 47 -16.54 -5.86 -73.17
N GLN A 48 -17.79 -5.35 -73.11
CA GLN A 48 -18.34 -4.72 -71.90
C GLN A 48 -18.42 -5.72 -70.74
N GLU A 49 -18.92 -6.94 -70.96
CA GLU A 49 -18.95 -8.01 -69.94
C GLU A 49 -17.55 -8.33 -69.38
N LYS A 50 -16.53 -8.36 -70.25
CA LYS A 50 -15.14 -8.55 -69.83
C LYS A 50 -14.63 -7.35 -69.02
N ILE A 51 -14.95 -6.13 -69.44
CA ILE A 51 -14.59 -4.90 -68.71
C ILE A 51 -15.24 -4.91 -67.33
N ASP A 52 -16.54 -5.21 -67.27
CA ASP A 52 -17.31 -5.25 -66.04
C ASP A 52 -16.74 -6.28 -65.06
N GLY A 53 -16.43 -7.50 -65.52
CA GLY A 53 -15.79 -8.51 -64.68
C GLY A 53 -14.40 -8.11 -64.16
N ILE A 54 -13.60 -7.40 -64.97
CA ILE A 54 -12.30 -6.86 -64.53
C ILE A 54 -12.51 -5.74 -63.49
N VAL A 55 -13.49 -4.87 -63.70
CA VAL A 55 -13.81 -3.76 -62.79
C VAL A 55 -14.29 -4.30 -61.45
N GLU A 56 -15.17 -5.29 -61.44
CA GLU A 56 -15.65 -5.97 -60.23
C GLU A 56 -14.50 -6.64 -59.47
N ALA A 57 -13.67 -7.45 -60.14
CA ALA A 57 -12.52 -8.10 -59.51
C ALA A 57 -11.49 -7.10 -58.96
N LYS A 58 -11.28 -5.97 -59.66
CA LYS A 58 -10.42 -4.88 -59.17
C LYS A 58 -11.01 -4.22 -57.93
N GLN A 59 -12.31 -3.97 -57.93
CA GLN A 59 -13.01 -3.35 -56.81
C GLN A 59 -12.97 -4.25 -55.57
N GLU A 60 -13.22 -5.55 -55.73
CA GLU A 60 -13.11 -6.55 -54.65
C GLU A 60 -11.69 -6.57 -54.07
N LYS A 61 -10.65 -6.67 -54.92
CA LYS A 61 -9.26 -6.63 -54.48
C LYS A 61 -8.92 -5.34 -53.74
N LEU A 62 -9.46 -4.20 -54.18
CA LEU A 62 -9.23 -2.91 -53.52
C LEU A 62 -9.90 -2.83 -52.14
N ILE A 63 -11.11 -3.37 -51.99
CA ILE A 63 -11.81 -3.48 -50.70
C ILE A 63 -10.99 -4.36 -49.75
N THR A 64 -10.60 -5.54 -50.21
CA THR A 64 -9.78 -6.49 -49.44
C THR A 64 -8.45 -5.86 -49.04
N TYR A 65 -7.74 -5.22 -49.96
CA TYR A 65 -6.50 -4.50 -49.67
C TYR A 65 -6.68 -3.44 -48.58
N ARG A 66 -7.74 -2.62 -48.64
CA ARG A 66 -8.03 -1.61 -47.61
C ARG A 66 -8.33 -2.24 -46.25
N ALA A 67 -9.08 -3.34 -46.23
CA ALA A 67 -9.38 -4.07 -45.00
C ALA A 67 -8.12 -4.66 -44.36
N LEU A 68 -7.26 -5.33 -45.16
CA LEU A 68 -5.98 -5.85 -44.67
C LEU A 68 -5.05 -4.75 -44.19
N ARG A 69 -4.96 -3.64 -44.92
CA ARG A 69 -4.14 -2.48 -44.50
C ARG A 69 -4.57 -1.94 -43.15
N LYS A 70 -5.89 -1.80 -42.91
CA LYS A 70 -6.41 -1.35 -41.62
C LYS A 70 -6.10 -2.35 -40.49
N GLN A 71 -6.12 -3.66 -40.79
CA GLN A 71 -5.71 -4.68 -39.83
C GLN A 71 -4.21 -4.57 -39.50
N ILE A 72 -3.35 -4.36 -40.50
CA ILE A 72 -1.91 -4.14 -40.31
C ILE A 72 -1.68 -2.92 -39.43
N GLU A 73 -2.29 -1.77 -39.75
CA GLU A 73 -2.17 -0.53 -38.96
C GLU A 73 -2.63 -0.75 -37.49
N GLY A 74 -3.71 -1.50 -37.30
CA GLY A 74 -4.18 -1.88 -35.95
C GLY A 74 -3.20 -2.78 -35.19
N LEU A 75 -2.62 -3.78 -35.86
CA LEU A 75 -1.64 -4.69 -35.29
C LEU A 75 -0.32 -3.98 -34.96
N GLU A 76 0.13 -3.04 -35.80
CA GLU A 76 1.32 -2.23 -35.56
C GLU A 76 1.16 -1.37 -34.31
N GLN A 77 0.01 -0.69 -34.15
CA GLN A 77 -0.27 0.10 -32.96
C GLN A 77 -0.37 -0.76 -31.71
N TYR A 78 -0.98 -1.95 -31.81
CA TYR A 78 -1.07 -2.90 -30.71
C TYR A 78 0.32 -3.43 -30.30
N ASN A 79 1.16 -3.76 -31.28
CA ASN A 79 2.54 -4.20 -31.02
C ASN A 79 3.35 -3.09 -30.33
N LYS A 80 3.22 -1.83 -30.78
CA LYS A 80 3.86 -0.68 -30.12
C LYS A 80 3.42 -0.55 -28.65
N GLN A 81 2.15 -0.74 -28.35
CA GLN A 81 1.65 -0.72 -26.97
C GLN A 81 2.24 -1.85 -26.14
N LEU A 82 2.33 -3.06 -26.69
CA LEU A 82 2.96 -4.20 -26.01
C LEU A 82 4.43 -3.94 -25.72
N LEU A 83 5.18 -3.34 -26.64
CA LEU A 83 6.58 -2.99 -26.42
C LEU A 83 6.74 -1.99 -25.26
N THR A 84 5.95 -0.91 -25.24
CA THR A 84 5.96 0.04 -24.12
C THR A 84 5.57 -0.64 -22.79
N GLN A 85 4.65 -1.60 -22.83
CA GLN A 85 4.26 -2.35 -21.64
C GLN A 85 5.40 -3.25 -21.15
N ILE A 86 6.13 -3.91 -22.05
CA ILE A 86 7.31 -4.72 -21.73
C ILE A 86 8.39 -3.84 -21.08
N GLU A 87 8.74 -2.70 -21.69
CA GLU A 87 9.73 -1.76 -21.13
C GLU A 87 9.33 -1.30 -19.72
N THR A 88 8.05 -1.03 -19.49
CA THR A 88 7.53 -0.65 -18.16
C THR A 88 7.63 -1.80 -17.17
N GLN A 89 7.34 -3.03 -17.58
CA GLN A 89 7.44 -4.22 -16.73
C GLN A 89 8.89 -4.53 -16.36
N GLU A 90 9.84 -4.40 -17.30
CA GLU A 90 11.27 -4.58 -17.02
C GLU A 90 11.79 -3.55 -16.00
N ALA A 91 11.35 -2.30 -16.11
CA ALA A 91 11.65 -1.27 -15.13
C ALA A 91 11.04 -1.59 -13.74
N LEU A 92 9.82 -2.13 -13.71
CA LEU A 92 9.18 -2.57 -12.46
C LEU A 92 9.90 -3.75 -11.81
N ILE A 93 10.34 -4.74 -12.60
CA ILE A 93 11.12 -5.88 -12.11
C ILE A 93 12.40 -5.37 -11.44
N THR A 94 13.16 -4.52 -12.14
CA THR A 94 14.39 -3.93 -11.60
C THR A 94 14.16 -3.18 -10.28
N ARG A 95 13.04 -2.44 -10.19
CA ARG A 95 12.65 -1.73 -8.96
C ARG A 95 12.28 -2.69 -7.82
N PHE A 96 11.58 -3.78 -8.14
CA PHE A 96 11.21 -4.78 -7.13
C PHE A 96 12.42 -5.54 -6.63
N ASP A 97 13.35 -5.93 -7.52
CA ASP A 97 14.61 -6.56 -7.13
C ASP A 97 15.40 -5.66 -6.16
N SER A 98 15.53 -4.37 -6.49
CA SER A 98 16.16 -3.42 -5.57
C SER A 98 15.41 -3.27 -4.25
N SER A 99 14.08 -3.34 -4.24
CA SER A 99 13.29 -3.28 -3.01
C SER A 99 13.48 -4.54 -2.15
N ILE A 100 13.57 -5.71 -2.78
CA ILE A 100 13.80 -7.00 -2.11
C ILE A 100 15.17 -6.98 -1.43
N ASP A 101 16.21 -6.52 -2.12
CA ASP A 101 17.57 -6.42 -1.55
C ASP A 101 17.62 -5.46 -0.34
N GLN A 102 16.91 -4.33 -0.42
CA GLN A 102 16.79 -3.37 0.68
C GLN A 102 16.07 -3.98 1.89
N VAL A 103 14.95 -4.68 1.67
CA VAL A 103 14.22 -5.36 2.75
C VAL A 103 15.11 -6.40 3.42
N ALA A 104 15.82 -7.22 2.65
CA ALA A 104 16.75 -8.22 3.19
C ALA A 104 17.92 -7.59 3.98
N GLN A 105 18.37 -6.39 3.59
CA GLN A 105 19.35 -5.64 4.37
C GLN A 105 18.77 -5.14 5.70
N ILE A 106 17.57 -4.54 5.66
CA ILE A 106 16.87 -4.05 6.85
C ILE A 106 16.62 -5.20 7.84
N GLU A 107 16.10 -6.34 7.37
CA GLU A 107 15.83 -7.50 8.20
C GLU A 107 17.08 -8.00 8.94
N ARG A 108 18.23 -8.06 8.24
CA ARG A 108 19.52 -8.44 8.84
C ARG A 108 20.00 -7.47 9.92
N GLN A 109 19.71 -6.18 9.78
CA GLN A 109 20.10 -5.15 10.75
C GLN A 109 19.14 -5.07 11.94
N MET A 110 17.86 -5.39 11.71
CA MET A 110 16.82 -5.37 12.72
C MET A 110 16.98 -6.49 13.74
N LEU A 111 17.38 -7.70 13.34
CA LEU A 111 17.54 -8.82 14.28
C LEU A 111 18.53 -8.48 15.43
N PRO A 112 19.76 -7.99 15.19
CA PRO A 112 20.66 -7.54 16.25
C PRO A 112 20.12 -6.39 17.10
N LEU A 113 19.27 -5.52 16.53
CA LEU A 113 18.63 -4.45 17.29
C LEU A 113 17.57 -5.02 18.24
N ILE A 114 16.70 -5.90 17.74
CA ILE A 114 15.65 -6.58 18.51
C ILE A 114 16.27 -7.33 19.68
N THR A 115 17.33 -8.11 19.45
CA THR A 115 18.05 -8.81 20.53
C THR A 115 18.57 -7.83 21.58
N ARG A 116 19.28 -6.77 21.17
CA ARG A 116 19.78 -5.75 22.11
C ARG A 116 18.67 -5.04 22.89
N MET A 117 17.52 -4.81 22.27
CA MET A 117 16.36 -4.23 22.95
C MET A 117 15.78 -5.21 23.97
N THR A 118 15.69 -6.50 23.65
CA THR A 118 15.23 -7.52 24.60
C THR A 118 16.20 -7.67 25.78
N ASP A 119 17.51 -7.67 25.51
CA ASP A 119 18.54 -7.72 26.56
C ASP A 119 18.46 -6.49 27.46
N ALA A 120 18.40 -5.29 26.88
CA ALA A 120 18.26 -4.04 27.64
C ALA A 120 16.96 -3.99 28.46
N LEU A 121 15.87 -4.60 27.97
CA LEU A 121 14.63 -4.74 28.73
C LEU A 121 14.81 -5.68 29.92
N THR A 122 15.58 -6.76 29.75
CA THR A 122 15.91 -7.73 30.80
C THR A 122 16.72 -7.05 31.90
N ASP A 123 17.84 -6.40 31.53
CA ASP A 123 18.68 -5.63 32.44
C ASP A 123 17.87 -4.57 33.18
N PHE A 124 16.97 -3.89 32.48
CA PHE A 124 16.10 -2.88 33.07
C PHE A 124 15.19 -3.45 34.17
N VAL A 125 14.61 -4.64 33.97
CA VAL A 125 13.78 -5.28 35.00
C VAL A 125 14.60 -5.72 36.21
N GLU A 126 15.82 -6.22 35.99
CA GLU A 126 16.70 -6.67 37.08
C GLU A 126 17.17 -5.53 37.99
N ILE A 127 17.37 -4.33 37.44
CA ILE A 127 17.80 -3.15 38.20
C ILE A 127 16.65 -2.32 38.75
N ASP A 128 15.40 -2.65 38.44
CA ASP A 128 14.24 -1.86 38.80
C ASP A 128 13.66 -2.24 40.19
N LEU A 129 12.57 -1.60 40.60
CA LEU A 129 11.84 -1.96 41.82
C LEU A 129 11.26 -3.39 41.73
N PRO A 130 11.30 -4.17 42.81
CA PRO A 130 10.83 -5.56 42.83
C PRO A 130 9.30 -5.60 42.92
N PHE A 131 8.64 -5.53 41.78
CA PHE A 131 7.19 -5.69 41.69
C PHE A 131 6.82 -6.57 40.51
N HIS A 132 5.80 -7.41 40.70
CA HIS A 132 5.28 -8.33 39.68
C HIS A 132 6.40 -9.09 38.94
N GLU A 133 7.46 -9.46 39.66
CA GLU A 133 8.71 -9.97 39.06
C GLU A 133 8.44 -11.20 38.19
N THR A 134 7.65 -12.14 38.71
CA THR A 134 7.27 -13.35 37.98
C THR A 134 6.60 -13.03 36.64
N GLU A 135 5.57 -12.17 36.65
CA GLU A 135 4.83 -11.80 35.43
C GLU A 135 5.74 -11.10 34.41
N ARG A 136 6.61 -10.20 34.90
CA ARG A 136 7.53 -9.42 34.06
C ARG A 136 8.60 -10.32 33.44
N LEU A 137 9.19 -11.21 34.21
CA LEU A 137 10.19 -12.17 33.74
C LEU A 137 9.59 -13.19 32.77
N GLU A 138 8.38 -13.69 33.04
CA GLU A 138 7.65 -14.56 32.10
C GLU A 138 7.41 -13.88 30.76
N ARG A 139 7.00 -12.60 30.77
CA ARG A 139 6.82 -11.80 29.55
C ARG A 139 8.12 -11.63 28.78
N ILE A 140 9.22 -11.32 29.48
CA ILE A 140 10.54 -11.17 28.86
C ILE A 140 10.99 -12.50 28.24
N SER A 141 10.85 -13.61 28.96
CA SER A 141 11.15 -14.95 28.45
C SER A 141 10.33 -15.26 27.19
N PHE A 142 9.03 -14.93 27.17
CA PHE A 142 8.18 -15.12 26.00
C PHE A 142 8.66 -14.31 24.79
N VAL A 143 9.12 -13.08 25.01
CA VAL A 143 9.69 -12.22 23.96
C VAL A 143 11.01 -12.79 23.47
N GLN A 144 11.93 -13.19 24.36
CA GLN A 144 13.21 -13.82 24.02
C GLN A 144 13.02 -15.07 23.16
N ASP A 145 12.12 -15.96 23.56
CA ASP A 145 11.79 -17.17 22.81
C ASP A 145 11.25 -16.84 21.41
N SER A 146 10.44 -15.80 21.31
CA SER A 146 9.85 -15.37 20.04
C SER A 146 10.86 -14.73 19.09
N VAL A 147 11.90 -14.07 19.61
CA VAL A 147 13.01 -13.56 18.81
C VAL A 147 13.79 -14.71 18.16
N GLY A 148 13.98 -15.84 18.87
CA GLY A 148 14.67 -17.04 18.37
C GLY A 148 13.85 -17.89 17.38
N LYS A 149 12.52 -17.70 17.34
CA LYS A 149 11.61 -18.49 16.49
C LYS A 149 11.76 -18.18 14.99
N PRO A 150 11.97 -19.18 14.12
CA PRO A 150 12.15 -18.97 12.68
C PRO A 150 10.82 -18.74 11.92
N ASP A 151 9.70 -19.15 12.49
CA ASP A 151 8.35 -19.03 11.93
C ASP A 151 7.76 -17.62 12.05
N LEU A 152 8.35 -16.76 12.88
CA LEU A 152 7.94 -15.37 13.05
C LEU A 152 8.75 -14.43 12.15
N ASN A 153 8.04 -13.56 11.43
CA ASN A 153 8.68 -12.51 10.64
C ASN A 153 9.33 -11.44 11.55
N VAL A 154 10.28 -10.69 11.00
CA VAL A 154 11.05 -9.68 11.76
C VAL A 154 10.15 -8.56 12.30
N ALA A 155 9.11 -8.18 11.56
CA ALA A 155 8.17 -7.14 11.97
C ALA A 155 7.37 -7.55 13.23
N GLU A 156 6.95 -8.80 13.32
CA GLU A 156 6.23 -9.33 14.48
C GLU A 156 7.12 -9.45 15.71
N LYS A 157 8.37 -9.91 15.53
CA LYS A 157 9.37 -9.90 16.61
C LYS A 157 9.55 -8.49 17.17
N PHE A 158 9.71 -7.50 16.28
CA PHE A 158 9.84 -6.11 16.68
C PHE A 158 8.59 -5.58 17.39
N ARG A 159 7.40 -5.89 16.89
CA ARG A 159 6.13 -5.49 17.51
C ARG A 159 6.00 -6.04 18.93
N GLN A 160 6.33 -7.31 19.16
CA GLN A 160 6.28 -7.93 20.49
C GLN A 160 7.26 -7.27 21.47
N VAL A 161 8.48 -6.95 21.04
CA VAL A 161 9.42 -6.20 21.87
C VAL A 161 8.85 -4.82 22.22
N LEU A 162 8.34 -4.07 21.24
CA LEU A 162 7.72 -2.76 21.50
C LEU A 162 6.52 -2.84 22.45
N GLU A 163 5.70 -3.88 22.32
CA GLU A 163 4.57 -4.12 23.23
C GLU A 163 5.06 -4.34 24.67
N ALA A 164 6.12 -5.14 24.86
CA ALA A 164 6.72 -5.31 26.18
C ALA A 164 7.27 -3.98 26.74
N TYR A 165 7.94 -3.16 25.92
CA TYR A 165 8.38 -1.81 26.32
C TYR A 165 7.21 -0.90 26.69
N GLN A 166 6.09 -0.96 25.97
CA GLN A 166 4.90 -0.18 26.27
C GLN A 166 4.30 -0.58 27.62
N ILE A 167 4.22 -1.88 27.90
CA ILE A 167 3.75 -2.39 29.20
C ILE A 167 4.69 -1.94 30.33
N GLU A 168 6.00 -2.02 30.12
CA GLU A 168 6.97 -1.53 31.10
C GLU A 168 6.87 -0.01 31.32
N ASN A 169 6.63 0.77 30.28
CA ASN A 169 6.39 2.22 30.39
C ASN A 169 5.10 2.52 31.18
N ASP A 170 4.04 1.75 30.95
CA ASP A 170 2.76 1.87 31.65
C ASP A 170 2.91 1.70 33.17
N TYR A 171 3.79 0.80 33.62
CA TYR A 171 4.10 0.65 35.05
C TYR A 171 4.73 1.92 35.65
N GLY A 172 5.41 2.74 34.85
CA GLY A 172 5.95 4.04 35.30
C GLY A 172 4.89 5.10 35.56
N ARG A 173 3.69 4.95 34.98
CA ARG A 173 2.63 5.98 35.03
C ARG A 173 1.45 5.61 35.91
N LYS A 174 1.26 4.31 36.18
CA LYS A 174 0.10 3.80 36.92
C LYS A 174 0.39 3.64 38.41
N ILE A 175 -0.65 3.84 39.20
CA ILE A 175 -0.70 3.42 40.60
C ILE A 175 -1.31 2.02 40.63
N ASP A 176 -0.75 1.14 41.45
CA ASP A 176 -1.22 -0.23 41.60
C ASP A 176 -1.12 -0.68 43.05
N THR A 177 -1.95 -1.65 43.42
CA THR A 177 -1.93 -2.25 44.76
C THR A 177 -2.21 -3.73 44.70
N TYR A 178 -1.32 -4.50 45.33
CA TYR A 178 -1.41 -5.95 45.43
C TYR A 178 -1.05 -6.40 46.85
N GLN A 179 -1.34 -7.67 47.14
CA GLN A 179 -0.99 -8.28 48.42
C GLN A 179 0.27 -9.10 48.25
N ASP A 180 1.15 -9.01 49.23
CA ASP A 180 2.40 -9.75 49.24
C ASP A 180 2.80 -10.12 50.67
N ILE A 181 3.74 -11.04 50.80
CA ILE A 181 4.40 -11.39 52.06
C ILE A 181 5.80 -10.81 52.01
N VAL A 182 6.09 -9.87 52.90
CA VAL A 182 7.40 -9.23 52.98
C VAL A 182 7.98 -9.42 54.37
N GLU A 183 9.30 -9.59 54.43
CA GLU A 183 10.02 -9.68 55.70
C GLU A 183 10.21 -8.27 56.30
N ILE A 184 9.67 -8.05 57.50
CA ILE A 184 9.79 -6.79 58.23
C ILE A 184 10.27 -7.11 59.65
N ASP A 185 11.41 -6.53 60.03
CA ASP A 185 12.03 -6.75 61.35
C ASP A 185 12.32 -8.26 61.64
N GLY A 186 12.59 -9.06 60.59
CA GLY A 186 12.89 -10.51 60.70
C GLY A 186 11.66 -11.43 60.76
N GLU A 187 10.46 -10.88 60.57
CA GLU A 187 9.20 -11.63 60.54
C GLU A 187 8.50 -11.47 59.19
N GLU A 188 8.02 -12.59 58.62
CA GLU A 188 7.15 -12.56 57.44
C GLU A 188 5.79 -11.97 57.80
N LYS A 189 5.41 -10.88 57.13
CA LYS A 189 4.13 -10.19 57.35
C LYS A 189 3.38 -10.05 56.04
N GLU A 190 2.09 -10.38 56.09
CA GLU A 190 1.17 -10.09 54.99
C GLU A 190 0.91 -8.58 54.94
N VAL A 191 1.17 -7.99 53.78
CA VAL A 191 1.09 -6.55 53.55
C VAL A 191 0.27 -6.23 52.31
N ASP A 192 -0.37 -5.06 52.32
CA ASP A 192 -0.82 -4.41 51.09
C ASP A 192 0.35 -3.55 50.56
N VAL A 193 0.85 -3.88 49.37
CA VAL A 193 1.90 -3.14 48.67
C VAL A 193 1.26 -2.13 47.73
N LEU A 194 1.61 -0.86 47.89
CA LEU A 194 1.26 0.24 46.99
C LEU A 194 2.46 0.60 46.13
N ARG A 195 2.29 0.48 44.82
CA ARG A 195 3.24 0.97 43.82
C ARG A 195 2.72 2.26 43.23
N VAL A 196 3.55 3.30 43.22
CA VAL A 196 3.26 4.56 42.52
C VAL A 196 4.29 4.76 41.43
N GLY A 197 3.89 4.40 40.20
CA GLY A 197 4.79 4.41 39.06
C GLY A 197 6.01 3.53 39.30
N ARG A 198 7.19 4.06 38.95
CA ARG A 198 8.51 3.50 39.29
C ARG A 198 9.26 4.36 40.31
N VAL A 199 8.54 5.22 41.03
CA VAL A 199 9.13 6.24 41.90
C VAL A 199 9.09 5.81 43.36
N ALA A 200 8.02 5.12 43.76
CA ALA A 200 7.84 4.64 45.12
C ALA A 200 7.17 3.27 45.15
N LEU A 201 7.72 2.40 45.98
CA LEU A 201 7.14 1.12 46.37
C LEU A 201 7.07 1.10 47.89
N VAL A 202 5.85 1.13 48.42
CA VAL A 202 5.60 1.19 49.88
C VAL A 202 4.66 0.06 50.26
N ALA A 203 4.82 -0.50 51.44
CA ALA A 203 3.96 -1.54 51.94
C ALA A 203 3.43 -1.20 53.34
N GLN A 204 2.22 -1.68 53.63
CA GLN A 204 1.58 -1.49 54.92
C GLN A 204 0.97 -2.81 55.39
N THR A 205 1.19 -3.15 56.66
CA THR A 205 0.59 -4.34 57.28
C THR A 205 -0.94 -4.23 57.28
N ARG A 206 -1.65 -5.36 57.28
CA ARG A 206 -3.14 -5.38 57.20
C ARG A 206 -3.84 -4.66 58.35
N ASP A 207 -3.20 -4.60 59.51
CA ASP A 207 -3.65 -3.86 60.69
C ASP A 207 -3.31 -2.34 60.63
N ALA A 208 -2.64 -1.91 59.56
CA ALA A 208 -2.12 -0.57 59.32
C ALA A 208 -1.17 -0.04 60.41
N THR A 209 -0.58 -0.90 61.24
CA THR A 209 0.32 -0.47 62.32
C THR A 209 1.73 -0.17 61.83
N THR A 210 2.20 -0.91 60.83
CA THR A 210 3.57 -0.80 60.31
C THR A 210 3.53 -0.40 58.84
N THR A 211 4.35 0.58 58.47
CA THR A 211 4.51 1.03 57.08
C THR A 211 6.00 1.02 56.74
N VAL A 212 6.34 0.45 55.60
CA VAL A 212 7.72 0.33 55.11
C VAL A 212 7.82 0.88 53.68
N VAL A 213 8.99 1.35 53.29
CA VAL A 213 9.35 1.73 51.92
C VAL A 213 10.45 0.83 51.42
N TRP A 214 10.42 0.50 50.13
CA TRP A 214 11.54 -0.19 49.50
C TRP A 214 12.70 0.78 49.29
N ASN A 215 13.85 0.48 49.87
CA ASN A 215 15.09 1.18 49.57
C ASN A 215 15.80 0.47 48.42
N HIS A 216 15.95 1.18 47.31
CA HIS A 216 16.54 0.64 46.07
C HIS A 216 18.03 0.35 46.19
N SER A 217 18.79 1.18 46.92
CA SER A 217 20.24 1.02 47.11
C SER A 217 20.56 -0.19 47.99
N ASP A 218 19.81 -0.35 49.09
CA ASP A 218 20.05 -1.41 50.06
C ASP A 218 19.30 -2.71 49.72
N LYS A 219 18.41 -2.68 48.72
CA LYS A 219 17.48 -3.76 48.35
C LYS A 219 16.75 -4.34 49.56
N THR A 220 16.28 -3.46 50.45
CA THR A 220 15.61 -3.83 51.71
C THR A 220 14.39 -2.95 51.98
N TRP A 221 13.43 -3.53 52.70
CA TRP A 221 12.31 -2.77 53.26
C TRP A 221 12.76 -1.98 54.49
N GLN A 222 12.53 -0.67 54.48
CA GLN A 222 12.88 0.24 55.57
C GLN A 222 11.62 0.81 56.21
N LYS A 223 11.57 0.78 57.55
CA LYS A 223 10.43 1.27 58.32
C LYS A 223 10.31 2.78 58.21
N LEU A 224 9.09 3.25 57.95
CA LEU A 224 8.76 4.66 57.88
C LEU A 224 8.23 5.16 59.22
N ASP A 225 8.40 6.45 59.47
CA ASP A 225 7.74 7.12 60.59
C ASP A 225 6.21 7.04 60.44
N ALA A 226 5.57 6.43 61.42
CA ALA A 226 4.12 6.22 61.43
C ALA A 226 3.34 7.53 61.57
N GLY A 227 3.93 8.56 62.18
CA GLY A 227 3.29 9.88 62.31
C GLY A 227 3.09 10.57 60.98
N THR A 228 4.08 10.46 60.10
CA THR A 228 4.12 11.17 58.81
C THR A 228 3.44 10.40 57.68
N TYR A 229 3.76 9.11 57.49
CA TYR A 229 3.42 8.41 56.24
C TYR A 229 2.23 7.44 56.34
N ARG A 230 1.91 6.93 57.53
CA ARG A 230 0.92 5.84 57.71
C ARG A 230 -0.44 6.16 57.07
N ASN A 231 -0.96 7.36 57.32
CA ASN A 231 -2.27 7.77 56.81
C ASN A 231 -2.23 8.01 55.30
N SER A 232 -1.17 8.64 54.78
CA SER A 232 -1.02 8.91 53.35
C SER A 232 -0.87 7.64 52.54
N VAL A 233 -0.09 6.66 52.99
CA VAL A 233 0.05 5.36 52.32
C VAL A 233 -1.29 4.60 52.33
N ARG A 234 -2.01 4.61 53.46
CA ARG A 234 -3.33 3.98 53.56
C ARG A 234 -4.34 4.60 52.58
N GLU A 235 -4.32 5.92 52.43
CA GLU A 235 -5.18 6.61 51.47
C GLU A 235 -4.77 6.28 50.03
N GLY A 236 -3.47 6.22 49.75
CA GLY A 236 -2.92 5.74 48.48
C GLY A 236 -3.41 4.34 48.09
N ILE A 237 -3.38 3.40 49.04
CA ILE A 237 -3.90 2.03 48.88
C ILE A 237 -5.39 2.05 48.54
N LYS A 238 -6.19 2.85 49.25
CA LYS A 238 -7.63 2.96 48.98
C LYS A 238 -7.92 3.58 47.62
N MET A 239 -7.20 4.63 47.24
CA MET A 239 -7.35 5.28 45.94
C MET A 239 -7.02 4.32 44.79
N SER A 240 -5.92 3.58 44.92
CA SER A 240 -5.52 2.53 43.97
C SER A 240 -6.60 1.45 43.84
N LYS A 241 -7.15 0.99 44.97
CA LYS A 241 -8.29 0.05 45.03
C LYS A 241 -9.63 0.67 44.62
N LYS A 242 -9.67 1.95 44.20
CA LYS A 242 -10.88 2.73 43.84
C LYS A 242 -11.93 2.81 44.96
N GLN A 243 -11.48 2.73 46.21
CA GLN A 243 -12.30 2.85 47.42
C GLN A 243 -12.36 4.28 47.96
N ALA A 244 -11.55 5.18 47.41
CA ALA A 244 -11.51 6.61 47.72
C ALA A 244 -11.44 7.44 46.43
N SER A 245 -11.81 8.72 46.53
CA SER A 245 -11.61 9.69 45.44
C SER A 245 -10.12 9.99 45.25
N ILE A 246 -9.74 10.40 44.05
CA ILE A 246 -8.38 10.84 43.75
C ILE A 246 -8.04 12.07 44.58
N ASP A 247 -6.93 12.01 45.31
CA ASP A 247 -6.41 13.06 46.19
C ASP A 247 -4.87 13.03 46.23
N LEU A 248 -4.26 14.04 46.83
CA LEU A 248 -2.82 14.15 47.01
C LEU A 248 -2.35 13.30 48.21
N VAL A 249 -1.33 12.47 48.00
CA VAL A 249 -0.67 11.71 49.06
C VAL A 249 0.78 12.11 49.21
N THR A 250 1.24 12.16 50.46
CA THR A 250 2.65 12.35 50.78
C THR A 250 3.33 11.00 50.80
N LEU A 251 4.33 10.80 49.95
CA LEU A 251 5.10 9.57 49.85
C LEU A 251 6.58 9.83 50.16
N PRO A 252 7.28 8.86 50.77
CA PRO A 252 8.72 8.95 51.00
C PRO A 252 9.45 8.68 49.68
N ILE A 253 9.70 9.73 48.91
CA ILE A 253 10.45 9.64 47.66
C ILE A 253 11.92 9.95 47.96
N PRO A 254 12.87 9.06 47.63
CA PRO A 254 14.28 9.36 47.78
C PRO A 254 14.66 10.57 46.93
N ALA A 255 15.48 11.46 47.49
CA ALA A 255 15.94 12.64 46.76
C ALA A 255 16.78 12.21 45.53
N PRO A 256 16.67 12.90 44.39
CA PRO A 256 17.49 12.60 43.24
C PRO A 256 18.97 12.77 43.59
N VAL A 257 19.77 11.74 43.32
CA VAL A 257 21.23 11.85 43.41
C VAL A 257 21.68 12.75 42.26
N ALA A 258 22.38 13.85 42.58
CA ALA A 258 22.89 14.75 41.55
C ALA A 258 23.83 13.96 40.61
N ALA A 259 23.64 14.11 39.30
CA ALA A 259 24.55 13.51 38.34
C ALA A 259 25.94 14.12 38.55
N GLU A 260 26.92 13.29 38.93
CA GLU A 260 28.31 13.69 38.94
C GLU A 260 28.71 14.02 37.49
N THR A 261 28.98 15.28 37.23
CA THR A 261 29.54 15.74 35.96
C THR A 261 31.01 15.36 35.95
N GLU A 262 31.37 14.26 35.28
CA GLU A 262 32.73 14.06 34.76
C GLU A 262 32.87 14.62 33.34
#